data_AF-A0A3D1TSS4-F1
#
_entry.id   AF-A0A3D1TSS4-F1
#
_cell.length_a   1.000
_cell.length_b   1.000
_cell.length_c   1.000
_cell.angle_alpha   90.00
_cell.angle_beta   90.00
_cell.angle_gamma   90.00
#
_symmetry.space_group_name_H-M   'P 1'
#
loop_
_entity.id
_entity.type
_entity.pdbx_description
1 polymer ?
#
loop_
_entity_poly.entity_id
_entity_poly.type
_entity_poly.pdbx_seq_one_letter_code
_entity_poly.pdbx_strand_id
1 'polypeptide(L)'
;MALLNPSPVLPLPVTMWVTARLFMSRKQMSETQILQRSSPLALRKPSEGSALPDTSSAATSNAVVALKALHELDLVETDDRGQFKWSLKHQPKDYATFCRQLRGAVLSSENFDGVADLKDARGARDLLRGLAWFLSKDPVAESWSWHQVYQDSSAGTDDETRIFQNATRWNGFRYWSEALGLAEVATLSSVASGALTCDVTRAVRDVVLTKFRKDEEVPTGTLLTELREQLPILPGGALSRALGHAVPGRILDRATSYALEAGQVRGWLRLVSKADSADAIQLADLDKPGVHRTISHVVVQERMDV
;
A
#
# COMPACT_ATOMS: atom_id res chain seq x y z
N MET A 1 -3.19 16.84 2.43
CA MET A 1 -3.18 16.56 0.97
C MET A 1 -4.03 15.33 0.69
N ALA A 2 -4.36 15.02 -0.57
CA ALA A 2 -4.98 13.76 -0.97
C ALA A 2 -3.96 12.95 -1.79
N LEU A 3 -3.74 11.68 -1.49
CA LEU A 3 -2.62 10.92 -2.08
C LEU A 3 -2.84 10.54 -3.55
N LEU A 4 -4.10 10.44 -3.99
CA LEU A 4 -4.45 10.13 -5.39
C LEU A 4 -4.84 11.37 -6.20
N ASN A 5 -4.89 12.55 -5.59
CA ASN A 5 -5.22 13.77 -6.33
C ASN A 5 -3.98 14.27 -7.12
N PRO A 6 -4.06 14.39 -8.45
CA PRO A 6 -2.90 14.72 -9.28
C PRO A 6 -2.46 16.19 -9.25
N SER A 7 -3.25 17.10 -8.67
CA SER A 7 -2.90 18.53 -8.66
C SER A 7 -2.14 18.91 -7.38
N PRO A 8 -0.97 19.58 -7.47
CA PRO A 8 -0.25 19.98 -8.70
C PRO A 8 0.56 18.84 -9.34
N VAL A 9 1.01 17.84 -8.56
CA VAL A 9 1.61 16.58 -9.02
C VAL A 9 1.31 15.48 -7.99
N LEU A 10 1.34 14.20 -8.39
CA LEU A 10 1.15 13.06 -7.47
C LEU A 10 2.37 12.85 -6.54
N PRO A 11 2.14 12.64 -5.22
CA PRO A 11 3.18 12.20 -4.28
C PRO A 11 3.49 10.71 -4.50
N LEU A 12 4.41 10.38 -5.40
CA LEU A 12 4.74 8.98 -5.68
C LEU A 12 5.72 8.39 -4.63
N PRO A 13 5.51 7.15 -4.15
CA PRO A 13 6.40 6.50 -3.19
C PRO A 13 7.88 6.46 -3.58
N VAL A 14 8.18 6.24 -4.86
CA VAL A 14 9.57 6.28 -5.39
C VAL A 14 10.19 7.67 -5.21
N THR A 15 9.44 8.73 -5.53
CA THR A 15 9.91 10.12 -5.33
C THR A 15 10.12 10.40 -3.86
N MET A 16 9.20 9.96 -2.99
CA MET A 16 9.33 10.08 -1.54
C MET A 16 10.58 9.37 -1.03
N TRP A 17 10.87 8.16 -1.51
CA TRP A 17 12.08 7.43 -1.15
C TRP A 17 13.35 8.16 -1.58
N VAL A 18 13.42 8.61 -2.84
CA VAL A 18 14.59 9.35 -3.35
C VAL A 18 14.83 10.61 -2.52
N THR A 19 13.77 11.36 -2.22
CA THR A 19 13.83 12.56 -1.38
C THR A 19 14.26 12.23 0.05
N ALA A 20 13.71 11.16 0.65
CA ALA A 20 14.11 10.68 1.97
C ALA A 20 15.59 10.33 2.04
N ARG A 21 16.09 9.57 1.06
CA ARG A 21 17.51 9.21 0.95
C ARG A 21 18.41 10.44 0.87
N LEU A 22 17.99 11.50 0.18
CA LEU A 22 18.81 12.71 0.03
C LEU A 22 19.13 13.34 1.40
N PHE A 23 18.13 13.56 2.25
CA PHE A 23 18.36 14.16 3.57
C PHE A 23 18.82 13.15 4.63
N MET A 24 18.62 11.84 4.43
CA MET A 24 19.13 10.81 5.35
C MET A 24 20.62 10.51 5.11
N SER A 25 21.09 10.56 3.87
CA SER A 25 22.48 10.25 3.51
C SER A 25 23.49 11.32 3.94
N ARG A 26 23.01 12.50 4.32
CA ARG A 26 23.80 13.68 4.68
C ARG A 26 23.23 14.24 5.97
N LYS A 27 24.06 14.80 6.85
CA LYS A 27 23.56 15.41 8.09
C LYS A 27 22.53 16.50 7.73
N GLN A 28 21.27 16.26 8.08
CA GLN A 28 20.11 17.17 8.18
C GLN A 28 20.07 18.31 7.14
N MET A 29 19.15 18.21 6.17
CA MET A 29 18.99 19.21 5.10
C MET A 29 17.71 20.03 5.26
N SER A 30 17.76 21.31 4.89
CA SER A 30 16.56 22.14 4.73
C SER A 30 15.87 21.91 3.37
N GLU A 31 14.62 22.35 3.23
CA GLU A 31 13.85 22.25 1.98
C GLU A 31 14.58 22.89 0.80
N THR A 32 15.11 24.10 0.98
CA THR A 32 15.85 24.80 -0.06
C THR A 32 17.06 23.99 -0.55
N GLN A 33 17.78 23.34 0.37
CA GLN A 33 18.94 22.50 0.03
C GLN A 33 18.53 21.23 -0.72
N ILE A 34 17.40 20.63 -0.35
CA ILE A 34 16.83 19.47 -1.07
C ILE A 34 16.46 19.90 -2.49
N LEU A 35 15.76 21.03 -2.65
CA LEU A 35 15.31 21.51 -3.96
C LEU A 35 16.45 21.90 -4.90
N GLN A 36 17.49 22.53 -4.38
CA GLN A 36 18.69 22.84 -5.18
C GLN A 36 19.37 21.59 -5.73
N ARG A 37 19.25 20.45 -5.03
CA ARG A 37 19.91 19.19 -5.39
C ARG A 37 19.05 18.27 -6.24
N SER A 38 17.75 18.16 -5.94
CA SER A 38 16.82 17.30 -6.66
C SER A 38 16.35 17.91 -7.98
N SER A 39 16.32 19.25 -8.07
CA SER A 39 15.97 19.98 -9.27
C SER A 39 16.87 21.23 -9.41
N PRO A 40 18.12 21.05 -9.88
CA PRO A 40 19.03 22.15 -10.19
C PRO A 40 18.35 23.18 -11.09
N LEU A 41 18.68 24.47 -10.91
CA LEU A 41 18.10 25.57 -11.69
C LEU A 41 18.20 25.33 -13.20
N ALA A 42 19.28 24.69 -13.68
CA ALA A 42 19.49 24.35 -15.08
C ALA A 42 18.48 23.33 -15.66
N LEU A 43 17.79 22.56 -14.81
CA LEU A 43 16.78 21.58 -15.21
C LEU A 43 15.35 22.08 -14.96
N ARG A 44 15.17 23.30 -14.43
CA ARG A 44 13.85 23.88 -14.21
C ARG A 44 13.35 24.50 -15.50
N LYS A 45 12.17 24.06 -15.96
CA LYS A 45 11.51 24.70 -17.09
C LYS A 45 11.13 26.14 -16.72
N PRO A 46 11.39 27.13 -17.58
CA PRO A 46 10.83 28.46 -17.39
C PRO A 46 9.29 28.40 -17.39
N SER A 47 8.64 29.22 -16.56
CA SER A 47 7.20 29.45 -16.64
C SER A 47 6.83 30.02 -18.01
N GLU A 48 5.63 29.70 -18.50
CA GLU A 48 5.10 30.33 -19.71
C GLU A 48 5.18 31.87 -19.58
N GLY A 49 5.92 32.51 -20.48
CA GLY A 49 6.09 33.96 -20.51
C GLY A 49 7.35 34.54 -19.85
N SER A 50 8.24 33.72 -19.27
CA SER A 50 9.51 34.20 -18.70
C SER A 50 10.74 33.59 -19.39
N ALA A 51 11.72 34.41 -19.75
CA ALA A 51 13.02 33.96 -20.29
C ALA A 51 13.95 33.42 -19.18
N LEU A 52 13.63 33.67 -17.91
CA LEU A 52 14.39 33.20 -16.75
C LEU A 52 13.55 32.18 -15.97
N PRO A 53 14.14 31.07 -15.49
CA PRO A 53 13.45 30.14 -14.61
C PRO A 53 13.00 30.90 -13.36
N ASP A 54 11.69 31.00 -13.19
CA ASP A 54 11.09 31.73 -12.09
C ASP A 54 11.47 31.06 -10.78
N THR A 55 12.02 31.84 -9.86
CA THR A 55 12.37 31.36 -8.51
C THR A 55 11.12 31.17 -7.65
N SER A 56 9.99 31.72 -8.09
CA SER A 56 8.68 31.74 -7.41
C SER A 56 7.59 30.93 -8.13
N SER A 57 7.66 30.70 -9.45
CA SER A 57 6.78 29.75 -10.13
C SER A 57 7.26 28.31 -9.88
N ALA A 58 6.92 27.85 -8.69
CA ALA A 58 6.90 26.44 -8.40
C ALA A 58 5.79 25.81 -9.26
N ALA A 59 6.11 25.44 -10.51
CA ALA A 59 5.73 24.10 -10.94
C ALA A 59 6.19 23.18 -9.81
N THR A 60 5.27 22.79 -8.94
CA THR A 60 5.62 22.29 -7.60
C THR A 60 6.54 21.09 -7.78
N SER A 61 7.81 21.25 -7.43
CA SER A 61 8.80 20.21 -7.67
C SER A 61 8.31 18.93 -7.00
N ASN A 62 8.39 17.80 -7.69
CA ASN A 62 7.99 16.49 -7.15
C ASN A 62 8.63 16.24 -5.78
N ALA A 63 9.80 16.81 -5.51
CA ALA A 63 10.46 16.76 -4.21
C ALA A 63 9.71 17.52 -3.10
N VAL A 64 9.14 18.70 -3.37
CA VAL A 64 8.30 19.45 -2.41
C VAL A 64 7.05 18.64 -2.08
N VAL A 65 6.34 18.17 -3.11
CA VAL A 65 5.13 17.36 -2.92
C VAL A 65 5.45 16.10 -2.11
N ALA A 66 6.56 15.44 -2.42
CA ALA A 66 7.03 14.26 -1.69
C ALA A 66 7.41 14.56 -0.23
N LEU A 67 8.10 15.67 0.05
CA LEU A 67 8.40 16.09 1.43
C LEU A 67 7.13 16.37 2.22
N LYS A 68 6.20 17.11 1.62
CA LYS A 68 4.90 17.37 2.24
C LYS A 68 4.14 16.09 2.54
N ALA A 69 4.14 15.13 1.60
CA ALA A 69 3.54 13.81 1.81
C ALA A 69 4.19 13.06 2.97
N LEU A 70 5.52 13.07 3.06
CA LEU A 70 6.26 12.42 4.14
C LEU A 70 5.97 13.06 5.50
N HIS A 71 5.83 14.38 5.54
CA HIS A 71 5.49 15.12 6.76
C HIS A 71 4.03 14.90 7.18
N GLU A 72 3.08 14.87 6.24
CA GLU A 72 1.67 14.59 6.54
C GLU A 72 1.42 13.14 6.96
N LEU A 73 2.36 12.23 6.66
CA LEU A 73 2.35 10.84 7.10
C LEU A 73 3.23 10.61 8.34
N ASP A 74 3.70 11.67 8.99
CA ASP A 74 4.55 11.64 10.19
C ASP A 74 5.82 10.78 10.06
N LEU A 75 6.31 10.60 8.83
CA LEU A 75 7.57 9.90 8.55
C LEU A 75 8.78 10.83 8.66
N VAL A 76 8.54 12.14 8.54
CA VAL A 76 9.56 13.18 8.59
C VAL A 76 9.14 14.30 9.53
N GLU A 77 10.06 14.67 10.41
CA GLU A 77 9.98 15.82 11.30
C GLU A 77 10.89 16.93 10.80
N THR A 78 10.54 18.16 11.16
CA THR A 78 11.37 19.35 10.93
C THR A 78 11.90 19.82 12.28
N ASP A 79 13.21 19.96 12.42
CA ASP A 79 13.82 20.49 13.65
C ASP A 79 13.71 22.03 13.75
N ASP A 80 14.14 22.59 14.89
CA ASP A 80 14.11 24.04 15.15
C ASP A 80 14.89 24.88 14.12
N ARG A 81 15.76 24.24 13.33
CA ARG A 81 16.57 24.89 12.28
C ARG A 81 15.95 24.74 10.90
N GLY A 82 14.75 24.17 10.79
CA GLY A 82 14.10 23.91 9.52
C GLY A 82 14.72 22.74 8.75
N GLN A 83 15.44 21.83 9.44
CA GLN A 83 16.07 20.68 8.80
C GLN A 83 15.26 19.42 8.99
N PHE A 84 15.16 18.62 7.93
CA PHE A 84 14.40 17.39 7.94
C PHE A 84 15.16 16.24 8.60
N LYS A 85 14.43 15.47 9.39
CA LYS A 85 14.88 14.26 10.06
C LYS A 85 13.81 13.18 9.91
N TRP A 86 14.27 11.94 9.77
CA TRP A 86 13.36 10.79 9.84
C TRP A 86 12.80 10.64 11.26
N SER A 87 11.47 10.60 11.39
CA SER A 87 10.78 10.60 12.69
C SER A 87 10.87 9.26 13.41
N LEU A 88 10.88 8.15 12.65
CA LEU A 88 10.88 6.83 13.26
C LEU A 88 12.26 6.45 13.84
N LYS A 89 12.24 5.65 14.92
CA LYS A 89 13.44 5.16 15.62
C LYS A 89 14.49 4.55 14.70
N HIS A 90 14.06 3.84 13.66
CA HIS A 90 14.94 3.18 12.71
C HIS A 90 14.78 3.80 11.32
N GLN A 91 15.86 4.39 10.83
CA GLN A 91 15.95 4.89 9.47
C GLN A 91 15.89 3.73 8.45
N PRO A 92 15.10 3.86 7.38
CA PRO A 92 15.06 2.85 6.33
C PRO A 92 16.39 2.79 5.58
N LYS A 93 17.00 1.60 5.54
CA LYS A 93 18.29 1.36 4.87
C LYS A 93 18.14 1.10 3.37
N ASP A 94 16.98 0.61 2.97
CA ASP A 94 16.63 0.20 1.62
C ASP A 94 15.17 0.57 1.30
N TYR A 95 14.80 0.44 0.02
CA TYR A 95 13.45 0.78 -0.43
C TYR A 95 12.38 -0.13 0.18
N ALA A 96 12.67 -1.41 0.39
CA ALA A 96 11.73 -2.34 0.99
C ALA A 96 11.37 -1.93 2.44
N THR A 97 12.36 -1.54 3.23
CA THR A 97 12.17 -1.05 4.60
C THR A 97 11.42 0.28 4.62
N PHE A 98 11.72 1.18 3.66
CA PHE A 98 10.94 2.40 3.48
C PHE A 98 9.47 2.09 3.17
N CYS A 99 9.19 1.19 2.23
CA CYS A 99 7.84 0.79 1.87
C CYS A 99 7.06 0.17 3.04
N ARG A 100 7.70 -0.63 3.90
CA ARG A 100 7.07 -1.15 5.12
C ARG A 100 6.68 -0.04 6.09
N GLN A 101 7.57 0.93 6.31
CA GLN A 101 7.29 2.08 7.18
C GLN A 101 6.20 2.97 6.58
N LEU A 102 6.24 3.20 5.27
CA LEU A 102 5.22 3.92 4.53
C LEU A 102 3.85 3.24 4.64
N ARG A 103 3.79 1.91 4.56
CA ARG A 103 2.56 1.14 4.79
C ARG A 103 2.03 1.33 6.21
N GLY A 104 2.90 1.28 7.22
CA GLY A 104 2.51 1.55 8.60
C GLY A 104 1.89 2.94 8.77
N ALA A 105 2.50 3.97 8.17
CA ALA A 105 1.98 5.33 8.21
C ALA A 105 0.63 5.49 7.49
N VAL A 106 0.50 4.94 6.28
CA VAL A 106 -0.76 4.99 5.50
C VAL A 106 -1.89 4.24 6.23
N LEU A 107 -1.59 3.09 6.85
CA LEU A 107 -2.57 2.27 7.56
C LEU A 107 -2.75 2.65 9.04
N SER A 108 -2.16 3.77 9.49
CA SER A 108 -2.37 4.32 10.83
C SER A 108 -3.86 4.55 11.11
N SER A 109 -4.29 4.27 12.34
CA SER A 109 -5.68 4.48 12.78
C SER A 109 -6.14 5.93 12.65
N GLU A 110 -5.23 6.89 12.66
CA GLU A 110 -5.54 8.32 12.46
C GLU A 110 -6.12 8.60 11.07
N ASN A 111 -5.79 7.76 10.08
CA ASN A 111 -6.36 7.87 8.73
C ASN A 111 -7.76 7.24 8.60
N PHE A 112 -8.31 6.62 9.66
CA PHE A 112 -9.59 5.91 9.59
C PHE A 112 -10.78 6.84 9.80
N ASP A 113 -10.60 7.90 10.58
CA ASP A 113 -11.69 8.84 10.84
C ASP A 113 -12.18 9.44 9.53
N GLY A 114 -13.50 9.45 9.30
CA GLY A 114 -14.11 9.94 8.06
C GLY A 114 -13.78 9.17 6.79
N VAL A 115 -13.13 7.98 6.85
CA VAL A 115 -12.71 7.24 5.64
C VAL A 115 -13.88 6.84 4.72
N ALA A 116 -15.08 6.66 5.29
CA ALA A 116 -16.30 6.35 4.54
C ALA A 116 -16.91 7.56 3.81
N ASP A 117 -16.55 8.80 4.18
CA ASP A 117 -17.05 10.00 3.50
C ASP A 117 -16.27 10.24 2.20
N LEU A 118 -16.87 9.88 1.07
CA LEU A 118 -16.29 10.04 -0.27
C LEU A 118 -15.90 11.48 -0.62
N LYS A 119 -16.54 12.48 0.01
CA LYS A 119 -16.23 13.90 -0.22
C LYS A 119 -14.96 14.34 0.53
N ASP A 120 -14.58 13.62 1.57
CA ASP A 120 -13.33 13.84 2.29
C ASP A 120 -12.21 12.98 1.71
N ALA A 121 -11.31 13.62 0.95
CA ALA A 121 -10.11 13.00 0.40
C ALA A 121 -8.84 13.37 1.19
N ARG A 122 -8.93 13.96 2.38
CA ARG A 122 -7.74 14.38 3.13
C ARG A 122 -6.93 13.16 3.58
N GLY A 123 -5.61 13.35 3.66
CA GLY A 123 -4.65 12.31 4.01
C GLY A 123 -4.64 11.18 2.99
N ALA A 124 -4.64 9.94 3.52
CA ALA A 124 -4.64 8.73 2.71
C ALA A 124 -6.04 8.17 2.40
N ARG A 125 -7.14 8.86 2.76
CA ARG A 125 -8.50 8.30 2.72
C ARG A 125 -8.93 7.83 1.33
N ASP A 126 -8.61 8.60 0.28
CA ASP A 126 -8.90 8.23 -1.11
C ASP A 126 -8.18 6.95 -1.53
N LEU A 127 -6.90 6.83 -1.17
CA LEU A 127 -6.10 5.61 -1.34
C LEU A 127 -6.67 4.43 -0.55
N LEU A 128 -7.06 4.64 0.71
CA LEU A 128 -7.60 3.58 1.58
C LEU A 128 -8.91 3.00 1.03
N ARG A 129 -9.80 3.84 0.51
CA ARG A 129 -11.02 3.37 -0.19
C ARG A 129 -10.69 2.54 -1.43
N GLY A 130 -9.74 3.04 -2.24
CA GLY A 130 -9.20 2.31 -3.38
C GLY A 130 -8.67 0.93 -3.00
N LEU A 131 -7.88 0.85 -1.93
CA LEU A 131 -7.30 -0.40 -1.45
C LEU A 131 -8.38 -1.35 -0.93
N ALA A 132 -9.36 -0.88 -0.16
CA ALA A 132 -10.39 -1.75 0.40
C ALA A 132 -11.25 -2.39 -0.70
N TRP A 133 -11.66 -1.58 -1.69
CA TRP A 133 -12.36 -2.08 -2.87
C TRP A 133 -11.48 -3.07 -3.65
N PHE A 134 -10.22 -2.72 -3.90
CA PHE A 134 -9.32 -3.56 -4.70
C PHE A 134 -9.02 -4.91 -4.02
N LEU A 135 -8.83 -4.92 -2.69
CA LEU A 135 -8.60 -6.12 -1.90
C LEU A 135 -9.85 -6.98 -1.71
N SER A 136 -11.04 -6.45 -2.02
CA SER A 136 -12.28 -7.25 -2.10
C SER A 136 -12.36 -8.08 -3.38
N LYS A 137 -11.49 -7.83 -4.36
CA LYS A 137 -11.47 -8.53 -5.65
C LYS A 137 -10.77 -9.88 -5.55
N ASP A 138 -11.14 -10.75 -6.47
CA ASP A 138 -10.54 -12.07 -6.59
C ASP A 138 -9.13 -11.96 -7.21
N PRO A 139 -8.07 -12.36 -6.48
CA PRO A 139 -6.69 -12.27 -6.97
C PRO A 139 -6.39 -13.22 -8.15
N VAL A 140 -7.17 -14.29 -8.35
CA VAL A 140 -6.93 -15.27 -9.43
C VAL A 140 -7.85 -15.11 -10.64
N ALA A 141 -8.76 -14.14 -10.61
CA ALA A 141 -9.66 -13.88 -11.73
C ALA A 141 -8.93 -13.14 -12.86
N GLU A 142 -9.12 -11.82 -12.95
CA GLU A 142 -8.45 -10.98 -13.94
C GLU A 142 -7.62 -9.89 -13.27
N SER A 143 -6.59 -9.45 -13.97
CA SER A 143 -5.86 -8.24 -13.60
C SER A 143 -6.68 -7.01 -13.97
N TRP A 144 -6.66 -5.99 -13.12
CA TRP A 144 -7.48 -4.80 -13.21
C TRP A 144 -6.72 -3.66 -13.88
N SER A 145 -7.17 -3.24 -15.05
CA SER A 145 -6.77 -2.02 -15.74
C SER A 145 -7.76 -0.91 -15.47
N TRP A 146 -7.43 0.33 -15.85
CA TRP A 146 -8.37 1.46 -15.77
C TRP A 146 -9.70 1.16 -16.47
N HIS A 147 -9.68 0.42 -17.60
CA HIS A 147 -10.89 0.09 -18.34
C HIS A 147 -11.84 -0.79 -17.52
N GLN A 148 -11.33 -1.86 -16.90
CA GLN A 148 -12.12 -2.74 -16.03
C GLN A 148 -12.62 -2.00 -14.78
N VAL A 149 -11.77 -1.18 -14.16
CA VAL A 149 -12.14 -0.34 -13.00
C VAL A 149 -13.30 0.59 -13.35
N TYR A 150 -13.26 1.22 -14.54
CA TYR A 150 -14.31 2.14 -14.97
C TYR A 150 -15.64 1.43 -15.25
N GLN A 151 -15.60 0.19 -15.72
CA GLN A 151 -16.79 -0.62 -16.02
C GLN A 151 -17.42 -1.31 -14.80
N ASP A 152 -16.65 -1.52 -13.74
CA ASP A 152 -17.12 -2.19 -12.53
C ASP A 152 -18.01 -1.26 -11.68
N SER A 153 -19.30 -1.60 -11.59
CA SER A 153 -20.28 -0.83 -10.82
C SER A 153 -19.98 -0.79 -9.32
N SER A 154 -19.26 -1.78 -8.79
CA SER A 154 -18.84 -1.76 -7.37
C SER A 154 -17.71 -0.75 -7.09
N ALA A 155 -17.06 -0.23 -8.14
CA ALA A 155 -16.14 0.91 -8.04
C ALA A 155 -16.87 2.27 -8.07
N GLY A 156 -18.20 2.26 -8.11
CA GLY A 156 -19.09 3.42 -8.23
C GLY A 156 -19.65 3.57 -9.65
N THR A 157 -20.86 4.13 -9.75
CA THR A 157 -21.62 4.25 -11.00
C THR A 157 -21.58 5.64 -11.62
N ASP A 158 -21.25 6.66 -10.83
CA ASP A 158 -21.24 8.07 -11.23
C ASP A 158 -20.04 8.83 -10.60
N ASP A 159 -19.87 10.10 -10.96
CA ASP A 159 -18.72 10.91 -10.52
C ASP A 159 -18.68 11.17 -9.01
N GLU A 160 -19.82 11.07 -8.32
CA GLU A 160 -19.92 11.28 -6.87
C GLU A 160 -19.62 10.01 -6.06
N THR A 161 -19.90 8.84 -6.65
CA THR A 161 -19.73 7.52 -6.01
C THR A 161 -18.45 6.81 -6.43
N ARG A 162 -17.83 7.22 -7.54
CA ARG A 162 -16.63 6.57 -8.07
C ARG A 162 -15.41 6.73 -7.17
N ILE A 163 -14.80 5.59 -6.84
CA ILE A 163 -13.56 5.52 -6.06
C ILE A 163 -12.39 6.15 -6.85
N PHE A 164 -12.35 5.87 -8.16
CA PHE A 164 -11.36 6.44 -9.08
C PHE A 164 -12.09 7.23 -10.18
N GLN A 165 -11.85 8.53 -10.23
CA GLN A 165 -12.52 9.43 -11.18
C GLN A 165 -11.89 9.42 -12.58
N ASN A 166 -10.63 9.03 -12.71
CA ASN A 166 -9.94 9.02 -14.00
C ASN A 166 -8.70 8.11 -13.99
N ALA A 167 -8.14 7.88 -15.19
CA ALA A 167 -6.93 7.09 -15.41
C ALA A 167 -5.70 7.62 -14.66
N THR A 168 -5.61 8.94 -14.42
CA THR A 168 -4.49 9.53 -13.68
C THR A 168 -4.52 9.12 -12.21
N ARG A 169 -5.69 9.14 -11.56
CA ARG A 169 -5.86 8.64 -10.19
C ARG A 169 -5.60 7.14 -10.10
N TRP A 170 -6.07 6.37 -11.07
CA TRP A 170 -5.76 4.94 -11.17
C TRP A 170 -4.24 4.68 -11.27
N ASN A 171 -3.53 5.45 -12.09
CA ASN A 171 -2.08 5.31 -12.20
C ASN A 171 -1.35 5.69 -10.90
N GLY A 172 -1.83 6.72 -10.18
CA GLY A 172 -1.36 7.03 -8.83
C GLY A 172 -1.58 5.87 -7.87
N PHE A 173 -2.79 5.31 -7.88
CA PHE A 173 -3.15 4.14 -7.07
C PHE A 173 -2.24 2.96 -7.35
N ARG A 174 -1.94 2.67 -8.62
CA ARG A 174 -1.02 1.61 -9.03
C ARG A 174 0.34 1.70 -8.35
N TYR A 175 0.97 2.88 -8.40
CA TYR A 175 2.27 3.06 -7.74
C TYR A 175 2.18 2.94 -6.23
N TRP A 176 1.09 3.41 -5.62
CA TRP A 176 0.88 3.29 -4.18
C TRP A 176 0.64 1.83 -3.76
N SER A 177 -0.32 1.13 -4.34
CA SER A 177 -0.65 -0.25 -3.98
C SER A 177 0.54 -1.20 -4.18
N GLU A 178 1.29 -1.02 -5.27
CA GLU A 178 2.53 -1.74 -5.53
C GLU A 178 3.59 -1.43 -4.48
N ALA A 179 3.84 -0.16 -4.14
CA ALA A 179 4.83 0.22 -3.13
C ALA A 179 4.44 -0.29 -1.73
N LEU A 180 3.16 -0.30 -1.39
CA LEU A 180 2.65 -0.83 -0.12
C LEU A 180 2.71 -2.37 -0.07
N GLY A 181 2.88 -3.05 -1.21
CA GLY A 181 2.92 -4.51 -1.27
C GLY A 181 1.54 -5.15 -1.12
N LEU A 182 0.53 -4.42 -1.59
CA LEU A 182 -0.88 -4.81 -1.61
C LEU A 182 -1.38 -5.04 -3.05
N ALA A 183 -0.49 -4.95 -4.04
CA ALA A 183 -0.73 -5.28 -5.43
C ALA A 183 0.58 -5.72 -6.10
N GLU A 184 0.45 -6.50 -7.17
CA GLU A 184 1.51 -6.80 -8.13
C GLU A 184 1.13 -6.26 -9.50
N VAL A 185 2.12 -5.79 -10.27
CA VAL A 185 1.89 -5.37 -11.66
C VAL A 185 1.77 -6.61 -12.52
N ALA A 186 0.72 -6.68 -13.33
CA ALA A 186 0.56 -7.80 -14.26
C ALA A 186 1.71 -7.80 -15.28
N THR A 187 2.54 -8.84 -15.26
CA THR A 187 3.76 -8.94 -16.08
C THR A 187 3.53 -9.66 -17.41
N LEU A 188 2.39 -10.32 -17.59
CA LEU A 188 2.07 -11.05 -18.82
C LEU A 188 1.71 -10.07 -19.95
N SER A 189 2.41 -10.16 -21.08
CA SER A 189 2.30 -9.24 -22.22
C SER A 189 0.92 -9.19 -22.89
N SER A 190 0.04 -10.15 -22.61
CA SER A 190 -1.36 -10.15 -23.07
C SER A 190 -2.30 -9.31 -22.20
N VAL A 191 -1.83 -8.83 -21.05
CA VAL A 191 -2.60 -8.00 -20.13
C VAL A 191 -2.38 -6.52 -20.46
N ALA A 192 -3.44 -5.73 -20.43
CA ALA A 192 -3.37 -4.29 -20.70
C ALA A 192 -2.29 -3.62 -19.83
N SER A 193 -1.48 -2.75 -20.45
CA SER A 193 -0.43 -2.01 -19.75
C SER A 193 -0.99 -1.26 -18.53
N GLY A 194 -0.32 -1.41 -17.39
CA GLY A 194 -0.74 -0.77 -16.14
C GLY A 194 -1.89 -1.49 -15.41
N ALA A 195 -2.16 -2.76 -15.74
CA ALA A 195 -3.06 -3.59 -14.96
C ALA A 195 -2.43 -4.10 -13.66
N LEU A 196 -3.26 -4.32 -12.65
CA LEU A 196 -2.88 -4.77 -11.31
C LEU A 196 -3.57 -6.06 -10.93
N THR A 197 -2.82 -6.94 -10.28
CA THR A 197 -3.38 -8.10 -9.58
C THR A 197 -3.46 -7.77 -8.09
N CYS A 198 -4.59 -8.14 -7.47
CA CYS A 198 -4.73 -8.08 -6.02
C CYS A 198 -3.75 -9.10 -5.42
N ASP A 199 -2.64 -8.65 -4.88
CA ASP A 199 -1.64 -9.53 -4.27
C ASP A 199 -1.09 -8.88 -3.01
N VAL A 200 -1.51 -9.42 -1.85
CA VAL A 200 -1.07 -8.98 -0.53
C VAL A 200 0.06 -9.85 0.04
N THR A 201 0.61 -10.77 -0.76
CA THR A 201 1.65 -11.73 -0.33
C THR A 201 2.83 -11.02 0.29
N ARG A 202 3.29 -9.90 -0.29
CA ARG A 202 4.44 -9.16 0.24
C ARG A 202 4.12 -8.55 1.60
N ALA A 203 2.96 -7.89 1.74
CA ALA A 203 2.56 -7.30 3.01
C ALA A 203 2.31 -8.34 4.10
N VAL A 204 1.64 -9.45 3.78
CA VAL A 204 1.39 -10.57 4.70
C VAL A 204 2.71 -11.21 5.13
N ARG A 205 3.61 -11.49 4.19
CA ARG A 205 4.96 -12.03 4.48
C ARG A 205 5.72 -11.14 5.45
N ASP A 206 5.73 -9.82 5.21
CA ASP A 206 6.42 -8.88 6.08
C ASP A 206 5.88 -8.94 7.51
N VAL A 207 4.56 -9.02 7.70
CA VAL A 207 3.94 -9.12 9.02
C VAL A 207 4.30 -10.44 9.69
N VAL A 208 4.12 -11.56 8.99
CA VAL A 208 4.40 -12.91 9.53
C VAL A 208 5.86 -13.02 9.98
N LEU A 209 6.81 -12.63 9.13
CA LEU A 209 8.24 -12.74 9.42
C LEU A 209 8.74 -11.71 10.46
N THR A 210 7.96 -10.65 10.72
CA THR A 210 8.29 -9.67 11.78
C THR A 210 7.73 -10.09 13.13
N LYS A 211 6.54 -10.71 13.15
CA LYS A 211 5.81 -11.04 14.39
C LYS A 211 6.16 -12.40 14.97
N PHE A 212 6.40 -13.39 14.11
CA PHE A 212 6.58 -14.78 14.52
C PHE A 212 8.00 -15.25 14.24
N ARG A 213 8.47 -16.18 15.07
CA ARG A 213 9.80 -16.79 14.94
C ARG A 213 9.78 -17.90 13.92
N LYS A 214 10.95 -18.20 13.36
CA LYS A 214 11.15 -19.39 12.52
C LYS A 214 10.76 -20.65 13.30
N ASP A 215 10.12 -21.58 12.60
CA ASP A 215 9.62 -22.86 13.11
C ASP A 215 8.52 -22.74 14.19
N GLU A 216 8.03 -21.52 14.44
CA GLU A 216 6.90 -21.29 15.33
C GLU A 216 5.61 -21.81 14.68
N GLU A 217 4.90 -22.65 15.43
CA GLU A 217 3.55 -23.10 15.07
C GLU A 217 2.53 -22.14 15.67
N VAL A 218 1.79 -21.44 14.81
CA VAL A 218 0.86 -20.37 15.17
C VAL A 218 -0.57 -20.82 14.85
N PRO A 219 -1.49 -20.82 15.83
CA PRO A 219 -2.91 -21.05 15.56
C PRO A 219 -3.47 -20.03 14.56
N THR A 220 -4.33 -20.47 13.65
CA THR A 220 -4.79 -19.57 12.57
C THR A 220 -5.59 -18.39 13.10
N GLY A 221 -6.35 -18.55 14.19
CA GLY A 221 -7.02 -17.43 14.87
C GLY A 221 -6.05 -16.32 15.29
N THR A 222 -4.92 -16.68 15.91
CA THR A 222 -3.87 -15.75 16.33
C THR A 222 -3.22 -15.07 15.13
N LEU A 223 -2.89 -15.83 14.08
CA LEU A 223 -2.35 -15.29 12.84
C LEU A 223 -3.29 -14.24 12.24
N LEU A 224 -4.59 -14.54 12.13
CA LEU A 224 -5.56 -13.61 11.52
C LEU A 224 -5.75 -12.34 12.35
N THR A 225 -5.74 -12.44 13.67
CA THR A 225 -5.77 -11.27 14.56
C THR A 225 -4.57 -10.37 14.28
N GLU A 226 -3.35 -10.92 14.30
CA GLU A 226 -2.13 -10.15 14.02
C GLU A 226 -2.11 -9.54 12.62
N LEU A 227 -2.54 -10.30 11.59
CA LEU A 227 -2.63 -9.79 10.22
C LEU A 227 -3.63 -8.63 10.13
N ARG A 228 -4.80 -8.73 10.75
CA ARG A 228 -5.84 -7.68 10.69
C ARG A 228 -5.52 -6.47 11.55
N GLU A 229 -4.72 -6.63 12.60
CA GLU A 229 -4.20 -5.50 13.38
C GLU A 229 -3.14 -4.73 12.60
N GLN A 230 -2.21 -5.43 11.93
CA GLN A 230 -1.13 -4.79 11.18
C GLN A 230 -1.53 -4.35 9.77
N LEU A 231 -2.52 -5.02 9.16
CA LEU A 231 -3.07 -4.74 7.83
C LEU A 231 -4.60 -4.60 7.96
N PRO A 232 -5.09 -3.52 8.60
CA PRO A 232 -6.51 -3.30 8.87
C PRO A 232 -7.37 -3.16 7.61
N ILE A 233 -6.72 -2.97 6.46
CA ILE A 233 -7.30 -2.92 5.13
C ILE A 233 -7.66 -4.30 4.56
N LEU A 234 -7.06 -5.39 5.10
CA LEU A 234 -7.43 -6.74 4.69
C LEU A 234 -8.91 -7.01 5.02
N PRO A 235 -9.61 -7.81 4.20
CA PRO A 235 -11.00 -8.16 4.46
C PRO A 235 -11.23 -8.71 5.89
N GLY A 236 -12.22 -8.13 6.57
CA GLY A 236 -12.52 -8.39 7.99
C GLY A 236 -11.68 -7.59 9.00
N GLY A 237 -10.66 -6.87 8.54
CA GLY A 237 -9.93 -5.87 9.33
C GLY A 237 -10.81 -4.66 9.69
N ALA A 238 -10.35 -3.84 10.64
CA ALA A 238 -11.15 -2.70 11.14
C ALA A 238 -11.52 -1.69 10.04
N LEU A 239 -10.56 -1.35 9.16
CA LEU A 239 -10.76 -0.39 8.08
C LEU A 239 -11.65 -0.99 6.99
N SER A 240 -11.37 -2.24 6.59
CA SER A 240 -12.19 -2.95 5.60
C SER A 240 -13.67 -3.04 6.03
N ARG A 241 -13.93 -3.36 7.31
CA ARG A 241 -15.28 -3.38 7.88
C ARG A 241 -15.95 -2.00 7.90
N ALA A 242 -15.21 -0.95 8.23
CA ALA A 242 -15.74 0.43 8.22
C ALA A 242 -16.18 0.88 6.82
N LEU A 243 -15.60 0.30 5.77
CA LEU A 243 -15.96 0.52 4.37
C LEU A 243 -16.97 -0.51 3.82
N GLY A 244 -17.57 -1.35 4.67
CA GLY A 244 -18.60 -2.31 4.27
C GLY A 244 -18.08 -3.62 3.68
N HIS A 245 -16.77 -3.86 3.71
CA HIS A 245 -16.15 -5.09 3.19
C HIS A 245 -15.93 -6.13 4.31
N ALA A 246 -17.02 -6.57 4.95
CA ALA A 246 -16.97 -7.61 5.98
C ALA A 246 -16.82 -9.01 5.36
N VAL A 247 -16.16 -9.92 6.08
CA VAL A 247 -15.96 -11.32 5.66
C VAL A 247 -16.77 -12.25 6.57
N PRO A 248 -17.40 -13.31 6.04
CA PRO A 248 -18.06 -14.34 6.85
C PRO A 248 -17.11 -14.98 7.86
N GLY A 249 -17.57 -15.27 9.08
CA GLY A 249 -16.69 -15.51 10.23
C GLY A 249 -15.68 -16.65 10.11
N ARG A 250 -16.00 -17.76 9.43
CA ARG A 250 -15.11 -18.94 9.32
C ARG A 250 -14.43 -19.10 7.96
N ILE A 251 -14.79 -18.28 6.98
CA ILE A 251 -14.24 -18.33 5.63
C ILE A 251 -13.24 -17.19 5.49
N LEU A 252 -12.02 -17.50 5.08
CA LEU A 252 -11.02 -16.50 4.78
C LEU A 252 -11.31 -15.86 3.43
N ASP A 253 -11.05 -14.56 3.31
CA ASP A 253 -11.18 -13.88 2.02
C ASP A 253 -10.15 -14.38 1.01
N ARG A 254 -10.42 -14.12 -0.27
CA ARG A 254 -9.58 -14.63 -1.36
C ARG A 254 -8.19 -14.01 -1.38
N ALA A 255 -8.05 -12.72 -1.08
CA ALA A 255 -6.75 -12.04 -1.09
C ALA A 255 -5.82 -12.60 0.00
N THR A 256 -6.32 -12.76 1.23
CA THR A 256 -5.55 -13.35 2.33
C THR A 256 -5.31 -14.84 2.09
N SER A 257 -6.29 -15.58 1.56
CA SER A 257 -6.11 -16.99 1.16
C SER A 257 -4.98 -17.12 0.15
N TYR A 258 -4.96 -16.27 -0.87
CA TYR A 258 -3.90 -16.23 -1.88
C TYR A 258 -2.53 -15.98 -1.29
N ALA A 259 -2.40 -14.98 -0.41
CA ALA A 259 -1.13 -14.69 0.24
C ALA A 259 -0.58 -15.87 1.07
N LEU A 260 -1.46 -16.61 1.74
CA LEU A 260 -1.07 -17.79 2.51
C LEU A 260 -0.68 -18.96 1.61
N GLU A 261 -1.42 -19.23 0.53
CA GLU A 261 -1.04 -20.27 -0.43
C GLU A 261 0.25 -19.93 -1.17
N ALA A 262 0.37 -18.70 -1.68
CA ALA A 262 1.59 -18.19 -2.28
C ALA A 262 2.77 -18.30 -1.32
N GLY A 263 2.54 -18.08 -0.03
CA GLY A 263 3.58 -18.23 0.96
C GLY A 263 4.01 -19.66 1.25
N GLN A 264 3.08 -20.61 1.15
CA GLN A 264 3.40 -22.03 1.19
C GLN A 264 4.22 -22.46 -0.02
N VAL A 265 3.82 -22.02 -1.22
CA VAL A 265 4.54 -22.31 -2.47
C VAL A 265 5.93 -21.70 -2.47
N ARG A 266 6.08 -20.46 -1.95
CA ARG A 266 7.36 -19.75 -1.82
C ARG A 266 8.18 -20.19 -0.60
N GLY A 267 7.70 -21.16 0.18
CA GLY A 267 8.46 -21.81 1.25
C GLY A 267 8.70 -20.99 2.53
N TRP A 268 8.00 -19.88 2.75
CA TRP A 268 8.15 -19.08 3.98
C TRP A 268 7.05 -19.36 5.03
N LEU A 269 6.07 -20.21 4.69
CA LEU A 269 5.13 -20.78 5.65
C LEU A 269 4.75 -22.21 5.25
N ARG A 270 4.16 -22.96 6.18
CA ARG A 270 3.52 -24.25 5.92
C ARG A 270 2.13 -24.27 6.55
N LEU A 271 1.11 -24.64 5.77
CA LEU A 271 -0.27 -24.72 6.26
C LEU A 271 -0.54 -26.11 6.85
N VAL A 272 -1.12 -26.16 8.06
CA VAL A 272 -1.34 -27.41 8.80
C VAL A 272 -2.81 -27.53 9.21
N SER A 273 -3.36 -28.73 9.01
CA SER A 273 -4.70 -29.10 9.45
C SER A 273 -4.60 -30.18 10.53
N LYS A 274 -5.12 -29.90 11.72
CA LYS A 274 -5.22 -30.82 12.85
C LYS A 274 -6.71 -31.12 13.08
N ALA A 275 -7.05 -32.40 13.24
CA ALA A 275 -8.43 -32.87 13.29
C ALA A 275 -9.27 -32.28 14.45
N ASP A 276 -8.62 -31.93 15.57
CA ASP A 276 -9.30 -31.52 16.81
C ASP A 276 -9.17 -30.02 17.12
N SER A 277 -8.83 -29.19 16.15
CA SER A 277 -8.70 -27.74 16.39
C SER A 277 -10.05 -27.04 16.36
N ALA A 278 -10.41 -26.38 17.47
CA ALA A 278 -11.60 -25.52 17.55
C ALA A 278 -11.50 -24.27 16.63
N ASP A 279 -10.27 -23.86 16.31
CA ASP A 279 -9.96 -22.62 15.56
C ASP A 279 -9.71 -22.88 14.06
N ALA A 280 -10.25 -23.96 13.53
CA ALA A 280 -10.14 -24.28 12.12
C ALA A 280 -10.88 -23.24 11.25
N ILE A 281 -10.20 -22.71 10.23
CA ILE A 281 -10.77 -21.80 9.24
C ILE A 281 -10.78 -22.44 7.85
N GLN A 282 -11.67 -21.93 7.01
CA GLN A 282 -11.80 -22.33 5.61
C GLN A 282 -11.03 -21.36 4.72
N LEU A 283 -9.92 -21.82 4.16
CA LEU A 283 -9.15 -21.12 3.15
C LEU A 283 -9.77 -21.36 1.78
N ALA A 284 -9.94 -20.32 0.96
CA ALA A 284 -10.46 -20.47 -0.41
C ALA A 284 -9.43 -21.19 -1.28
N ASP A 285 -9.82 -22.29 -1.91
CA ASP A 285 -8.99 -23.03 -2.86
C ASP A 285 -8.90 -22.24 -4.16
N LEU A 286 -7.69 -21.82 -4.51
CA LEU A 286 -7.45 -20.99 -5.69
C LEU A 286 -7.51 -21.77 -7.01
N ASP A 287 -7.21 -23.07 -6.97
CA ASP A 287 -7.27 -23.93 -8.16
C ASP A 287 -8.71 -24.37 -8.45
N LYS A 288 -9.57 -24.40 -7.42
CA LYS A 288 -10.95 -24.87 -7.50
C LYS A 288 -11.93 -23.84 -6.92
N PRO A 289 -12.45 -22.93 -7.76
CA PRO A 289 -13.43 -21.93 -7.33
C PRO A 289 -14.61 -22.56 -6.57
N GLY A 290 -14.87 -22.08 -5.36
CA GLY A 290 -15.97 -22.55 -4.51
C GLY A 290 -15.63 -23.76 -3.63
N VAL A 291 -14.43 -24.32 -3.74
CA VAL A 291 -13.91 -25.31 -2.80
C VAL A 291 -13.14 -24.59 -1.70
N HIS A 292 -13.22 -25.11 -0.48
CA HIS A 292 -12.51 -24.59 0.67
C HIS A 292 -11.66 -25.67 1.32
N ARG A 293 -10.41 -25.33 1.64
CA ARG A 293 -9.51 -26.17 2.41
C ARG A 293 -9.52 -25.75 3.87
N THR A 294 -9.63 -26.72 4.77
CA THR A 294 -9.57 -26.43 6.21
C THR A 294 -8.11 -26.35 6.66
N ILE A 295 -7.76 -25.26 7.34
CA ILE A 295 -6.47 -25.05 8.01
C ILE A 295 -6.71 -24.67 9.47
N SER A 296 -5.79 -25.04 10.34
CA SER A 296 -5.90 -24.81 11.79
C SER A 296 -4.69 -24.09 12.38
N HIS A 297 -3.51 -24.32 11.78
CA HIS A 297 -2.24 -23.77 12.21
C HIS A 297 -1.42 -23.40 10.98
N VAL A 298 -0.49 -22.47 11.17
CA VAL A 298 0.61 -22.22 10.23
C VAL A 298 1.92 -22.47 10.94
N VAL A 299 2.92 -22.99 10.22
CA VAL A 299 4.29 -23.08 10.73
C VAL A 299 5.16 -22.14 9.91
N VAL A 300 5.78 -21.18 10.58
CA VAL A 300 6.62 -20.18 9.92
C VAL A 300 7.92 -20.84 9.48
N GLN A 301 8.29 -20.65 8.22
CA GLN A 301 9.50 -21.23 7.64
C GLN A 301 10.54 -20.15 7.38
N GLU A 302 11.79 -20.57 7.17
CA GLU A 302 12.88 -19.62 6.92
C GLU A 302 12.76 -18.94 5.56
N ARG A 303 13.36 -17.76 5.50
CA ARG A 303 13.42 -16.88 4.34
C ARG A 303 14.05 -17.62 3.15
N MET A 304 13.25 -17.98 2.15
CA MET A 304 13.79 -18.04 0.79
C MET A 304 13.88 -16.61 0.26
N ASP A 305 15.11 -16.14 0.04
CA ASP A 305 15.36 -14.94 -0.75
C ASP A 305 15.02 -15.29 -2.20
N VAL A 306 13.85 -14.83 -2.65
CA VAL A 306 13.49 -14.72 -4.07
C VAL A 306 13.39 -13.25 -4.38
#